data_AF-A0A1M5I0Q7-F1
#
_entry.id   AF-A0A1M5I0Q7-F1
#
_cell.length_a   1.000
_cell.length_b   1.000
_cell.length_c   1.000
_cell.angle_alpha   90.00
_cell.angle_beta   90.00
_cell.angle_gamma   90.00
#
_symmetry.space_group_name_H-M   'P 1'
#
loop_
_entity.id
_entity.type
_entity.pdbx_description
1 polymer ?
#
loop_
_entity_poly.entity_id
_entity_poly.type
_entity_poly.pdbx_seq_one_letter_code
_entity_poly.pdbx_strand_id
1 'polypeptide(L)'
;MNNINHTETLQEAIQLLKMQQAGQLDLLKEQYRNTYEHLKPINILKRSFNQLTSTADFKGSVVSNIVGIGTGYLTKKVLLGSTPNIFKKVLGTLLQLAITNVVTKKTEKSIDNSIHNVQDLSNFKTLP
;
A
#
# COMPACT_ATOMS: atom_id res chain seq x y z
N MET A 1 -58.03 48.99 40.84
CA MET A 1 -56.88 49.57 40.12
C MET A 1 -55.75 48.57 40.24
N ASN A 2 -55.56 47.71 39.25
CA ASN A 2 -54.56 46.64 39.31
C ASN A 2 -53.19 47.27 39.07
N ASN A 3 -52.35 47.32 40.11
CA ASN A 3 -50.99 47.82 40.00
C ASN A 3 -50.23 46.83 39.10
N ILE A 4 -49.96 47.26 37.87
CA ILE A 4 -49.20 46.47 36.91
C ILE A 4 -47.80 46.37 37.52
N ASN A 5 -47.46 45.23 38.10
CA ASN A 5 -46.19 45.03 38.76
C ASN A 5 -45.12 44.90 37.69
N HIS A 6 -44.59 46.04 37.25
CA HIS A 6 -43.60 46.15 36.19
C HIS A 6 -42.40 45.22 36.40
N THR A 7 -42.06 44.92 37.66
CA THR A 7 -41.00 43.97 38.02
C THR A 7 -41.32 42.53 37.60
N GLU A 8 -42.58 42.12 37.73
CA GLU A 8 -43.07 40.78 37.36
C GLU A 8 -43.05 40.60 35.83
N THR A 9 -43.47 41.63 35.09
CA THR A 9 -43.41 41.66 33.62
C THR A 9 -41.97 41.61 33.10
N LEU A 10 -41.04 42.32 33.75
CA LEU A 10 -39.61 42.23 33.40
C LEU A 10 -39.03 40.84 33.67
N GLN A 11 -39.41 40.19 34.78
CA GLN A 11 -38.95 38.84 35.10
C GLN A 11 -39.44 37.79 34.09
N GLU A 12 -40.71 37.88 33.67
CA GLU A 12 -41.25 37.00 32.62
C GLU A 12 -40.52 37.22 31.29
N ALA A 13 -40.28 38.48 30.89
CA ALA A 13 -39.53 38.79 29.68
C ALA A 13 -38.09 38.24 29.75
N ILE A 14 -37.42 38.35 30.90
CA ILE A 14 -36.07 37.79 31.10
C ILE A 14 -36.09 36.27 31.02
N GLN A 15 -37.08 35.59 31.60
CA GLN A 15 -37.20 34.13 31.48
C GLN A 15 -37.44 33.69 30.04
N LEU A 16 -38.34 34.38 29.33
CA LEU A 16 -38.63 34.10 27.92
C LEU A 16 -37.36 34.24 27.06
N LEU A 17 -36.62 35.33 27.25
CA LEU A 17 -35.35 35.58 26.54
C LEU A 17 -34.29 34.53 26.86
N LYS A 18 -34.18 34.09 28.13
CA LYS A 18 -33.27 33.00 28.52
C LYS A 18 -33.63 31.68 27.86
N MET A 19 -34.92 31.33 27.80
CA MET A 19 -35.38 30.13 27.11
C MET A 19 -35.08 30.19 25.61
N GLN A 20 -35.34 31.32 24.95
CA GLN A 20 -34.98 31.53 23.55
C GLN A 20 -33.47 31.44 23.32
N GLN A 21 -32.66 32.03 24.19
CA GLN A 21 -31.20 32.00 24.07
C GLN A 21 -30.65 30.59 24.25
N ALA A 22 -31.19 29.81 25.20
CA ALA A 22 -30.81 28.41 25.40
C ALA A 22 -31.13 27.55 24.17
N GLY A 23 -32.32 27.70 23.58
CA GLY A 23 -32.70 26.99 22.36
C GLY A 23 -31.82 27.36 21.16
N GLN A 24 -31.48 28.64 21.01
CA GLN A 24 -30.57 29.11 19.96
C GLN A 24 -29.14 28.57 20.14
N LEU A 25 -28.66 28.49 21.39
CA LEU A 25 -27.35 27.92 21.70
C LEU A 25 -27.27 26.44 21.37
N ASP A 26 -28.33 25.67 21.63
CA ASP A 26 -28.36 24.25 21.31
C ASP A 26 -28.38 24.00 19.80
N LEU A 27 -29.20 24.76 19.05
CA LEU A 27 -29.17 24.74 17.59
C LEU A 27 -27.80 25.10 17.03
N LEU A 28 -27.14 26.11 17.59
CA LEU A 28 -25.81 26.52 17.17
C LEU A 28 -24.76 25.43 17.45
N LYS A 29 -24.81 24.77 18.61
CA LYS A 29 -23.94 23.63 18.93
C LYS A 29 -24.18 22.46 18.00
N GLU A 30 -25.42 22.19 17.64
CA GLU A 30 -25.77 21.11 16.72
C GLU A 30 -25.26 21.39 15.31
N GLN A 31 -25.47 22.62 14.80
CA GLN A 31 -24.92 23.08 13.52
C GLN A 31 -23.38 23.07 13.52
N TYR A 32 -22.75 23.49 14.62
CA TYR A 32 -21.30 23.45 14.80
C TYR A 32 -20.78 22.02 14.78
N ARG A 33 -21.39 21.11 15.55
CA ARG A 33 -21.02 19.68 15.59
C ARG A 33 -21.19 19.05 14.20
N ASN A 34 -22.30 19.33 13.52
CA ASN A 34 -22.56 18.80 12.19
C ASN A 34 -21.52 19.32 11.18
N THR A 35 -21.24 20.62 11.18
CA THR A 35 -20.22 21.23 10.32
C THR A 35 -18.82 20.70 10.64
N TYR A 36 -18.50 20.55 11.93
CA TYR A 36 -17.23 19.99 12.38
C TYR A 36 -17.05 18.54 11.91
N GLU A 37 -18.05 17.67 12.08
CA GLU A 37 -18.03 16.30 11.57
C GLU A 37 -17.87 16.23 10.03
N HIS A 38 -18.43 17.20 9.30
CA HIS A 38 -18.28 17.29 7.85
C HIS A 38 -16.90 17.82 7.41
N LEU A 39 -16.31 18.74 8.18
CA LEU A 39 -14.97 19.29 7.94
C LEU A 39 -13.85 18.38 8.44
N LYS A 40 -14.16 17.31 9.19
CA LYS A 40 -13.14 16.33 9.60
C LYS A 40 -12.45 15.76 8.35
N PRO A 41 -11.12 15.88 8.24
CA PRO A 41 -10.36 15.40 7.09
C PRO A 41 -10.64 13.92 6.79
N ILE A 42 -10.90 13.12 7.82
CA ILE A 42 -11.22 11.70 7.70
C ILE A 42 -12.48 11.44 6.86
N ASN A 43 -13.50 12.30 6.96
CA ASN A 43 -14.76 12.14 6.27
C ASN A 43 -14.66 12.62 4.81
N ILE A 44 -13.81 13.64 4.56
CA ILE A 44 -13.43 14.08 3.22
C ILE A 44 -12.59 13.00 2.53
N LEU A 45 -11.55 12.48 3.19
CA LEU A 45 -10.72 11.38 2.72
C LEU A 45 -11.54 10.13 2.40
N LYS A 46 -12.52 9.77 3.24
CA LYS A 46 -13.38 8.61 2.99
C LYS A 46 -14.24 8.78 1.73
N ARG A 47 -14.81 9.98 1.51
CA ARG A 47 -15.59 10.27 0.29
C ARG A 47 -14.71 10.31 -0.96
N SER A 48 -13.57 11.00 -0.89
CA SER A 48 -12.61 11.07 -1.98
C SER A 48 -12.00 9.71 -2.30
N PHE A 49 -11.66 8.90 -1.30
CA PHE A 49 -11.11 7.55 -1.50
C PHE A 49 -12.16 6.60 -2.08
N ASN A 50 -13.42 6.64 -1.65
CA ASN A 50 -14.48 5.85 -2.27
C ASN A 50 -14.76 6.28 -3.72
N GLN A 51 -14.72 7.59 -4.03
CA GLN A 51 -14.86 8.08 -5.41
C GLN A 51 -13.67 7.69 -6.29
N LEU A 52 -12.45 7.82 -5.77
CA LEU A 52 -11.23 7.43 -6.46
C LEU A 52 -11.17 5.92 -6.68
N THR A 53 -11.58 5.09 -5.72
CA THR A 53 -11.55 3.62 -5.88
C THR A 53 -12.68 3.07 -6.75
N SER A 54 -13.76 3.84 -6.96
CA SER A 54 -14.90 3.46 -7.80
C SER A 54 -14.68 3.77 -9.28
N THR A 55 -13.70 4.60 -9.63
CA THR A 55 -13.29 4.81 -11.03
C THR A 55 -12.31 3.70 -11.46
N ALA A 56 -12.64 3.01 -12.55
CA ALA A 56 -11.83 1.89 -13.06
C ALA A 56 -10.37 2.28 -13.35
N ASP A 57 -10.12 3.55 -13.68
CA ASP A 57 -8.79 4.10 -14.01
C ASP A 57 -7.85 4.22 -12.80
N PHE A 58 -8.38 4.25 -11.57
CA PHE A 58 -7.56 4.39 -10.36
C PHE A 58 -6.94 3.06 -9.93
N LYS A 59 -7.61 1.93 -10.16
CA LYS A 59 -7.03 0.60 -9.84
C LYS A 59 -5.76 0.34 -10.63
N GLY A 60 -5.70 0.72 -11.91
CA GLY A 60 -4.51 0.55 -12.73
C GLY A 60 -3.35 1.46 -12.31
N SER A 61 -3.65 2.75 -12.08
CA SER A 61 -2.64 3.77 -11.77
C SER A 61 -2.11 3.72 -10.33
N VAL A 62 -2.90 3.28 -9.35
CA VAL A 62 -2.43 3.10 -7.96
C VAL A 62 -1.59 1.85 -7.81
N VAL A 63 -2.00 0.75 -8.44
CA VAL A 63 -1.18 -0.48 -8.42
C VAL A 63 0.18 -0.22 -9.07
N SER A 64 0.22 0.45 -10.22
CA SER A 64 1.49 0.80 -10.87
C SER A 64 2.34 1.77 -10.05
N ASN A 65 1.73 2.77 -9.39
CA ASN A 65 2.44 3.71 -8.53
C ASN A 65 2.96 3.09 -7.23
N ILE A 66 2.17 2.21 -6.57
CA ILE A 66 2.62 1.49 -5.37
C ILE A 66 3.73 0.51 -5.73
N VAL A 67 3.63 -0.17 -6.87
CA VAL A 67 4.71 -1.01 -7.38
C VAL A 67 5.94 -0.15 -7.68
N GLY A 68 5.82 1.00 -8.36
CA GLY A 68 6.95 1.89 -8.64
C GLY A 68 7.64 2.42 -7.36
N ILE A 69 6.88 2.88 -6.37
CA ILE A 69 7.39 3.40 -5.10
C ILE A 69 8.00 2.27 -4.26
N GLY A 70 7.31 1.13 -4.14
CA GLY A 70 7.79 -0.02 -3.39
C GLY A 70 9.05 -0.63 -4.01
N THR A 71 9.06 -0.81 -5.32
CA THR A 71 10.21 -1.34 -6.06
C THR A 71 11.37 -0.35 -6.02
N GLY A 72 11.12 0.96 -6.16
CA GLY A 72 12.14 2.00 -6.01
C GLY A 72 12.74 2.07 -4.61
N TYR A 73 11.92 1.92 -3.56
CA TYR A 73 12.37 1.89 -2.17
C TYR A 73 13.18 0.63 -1.86
N LEU A 74 12.72 -0.55 -2.30
CA LEU A 74 13.47 -1.81 -2.18
C LEU A 74 14.79 -1.74 -2.96
N THR A 75 14.76 -1.19 -4.17
CA THR A 75 15.96 -0.98 -5.01
C THR A 75 16.93 -0.03 -4.31
N LYS A 76 16.48 1.10 -3.76
CA LYS A 76 17.31 2.00 -2.96
C LYS A 76 17.87 1.31 -1.72
N LYS A 77 17.08 0.46 -1.05
CA LYS A 77 17.53 -0.26 0.15
C LYS A 77 18.56 -1.35 -0.18
N VAL A 78 18.45 -2.00 -1.34
CA VAL A 78 19.36 -3.06 -1.80
C VAL A 78 20.62 -2.49 -2.46
N LEU A 79 20.52 -1.41 -3.23
CA LEU A 79 21.64 -0.79 -3.96
C LEU A 79 22.36 0.30 -3.16
N LEU A 80 21.63 1.13 -2.41
CA LEU A 80 22.19 2.27 -1.65
C LEU A 80 22.21 2.01 -0.12
N GLY A 81 21.53 0.98 0.38
CA GLY A 81 21.57 0.60 1.78
C GLY A 81 22.83 -0.18 2.12
N SER A 82 23.51 0.19 3.21
CA SER A 82 24.77 -0.38 3.69
C SER A 82 24.63 -1.82 4.24
N THR A 83 24.05 -2.74 3.49
CA THR A 83 24.12 -4.18 3.78
C THR A 83 25.00 -4.84 2.72
N PRO A 84 26.33 -4.85 2.92
CA PRO A 84 27.27 -5.41 1.95
C PRO A 84 27.03 -6.90 1.65
N ASN A 85 26.32 -7.63 2.51
CA ASN A 85 26.08 -9.07 2.34
C ASN A 85 24.95 -9.43 1.37
N ILE A 86 23.90 -8.62 1.21
CA ILE A 86 22.75 -9.00 0.37
C ILE A 86 23.09 -8.85 -1.11
N PHE A 87 23.64 -7.70 -1.51
CA PHE A 87 24.03 -7.46 -2.90
C PHE A 87 25.10 -8.47 -3.37
N LYS A 88 26.15 -8.70 -2.56
CA LYS A 88 27.19 -9.69 -2.86
C LYS A 88 26.62 -11.10 -2.98
N LYS A 89 25.64 -11.48 -2.15
CA LYS A 89 25.01 -12.81 -2.19
C LYS A 89 24.15 -12.99 -3.45
N VAL A 90 23.39 -11.98 -3.84
CA VAL A 90 22.59 -12.00 -5.09
C VAL A 90 23.53 -12.11 -6.30
N LEU A 91 24.53 -11.23 -6.38
CA LEU A 91 25.47 -11.22 -7.50
C LEU A 91 26.31 -12.50 -7.57
N GLY A 92 26.76 -13.01 -6.42
CA GLY A 92 27.47 -14.29 -6.31
C GLY A 92 26.62 -15.48 -6.74
N THR A 93 25.33 -15.50 -6.37
CA THR A 93 24.41 -16.57 -6.80
C THR A 93 24.18 -16.53 -8.31
N LEU A 94 23.98 -15.34 -8.89
CA LEU A 94 23.80 -15.18 -10.33
C LEU A 94 25.07 -15.59 -11.11
N LEU A 95 26.23 -15.18 -10.63
CA LEU A 95 27.51 -15.55 -11.22
C LEU A 95 27.74 -17.07 -11.12
N GLN A 96 27.47 -17.67 -9.96
CA GLN A 96 27.55 -19.11 -9.77
C GLN A 96 26.60 -19.86 -10.72
N LEU A 97 25.37 -19.40 -10.90
CA LEU A 97 24.42 -20.00 -11.84
C LEU A 97 24.90 -19.87 -13.29
N ALA A 98 25.46 -18.72 -13.68
CA ALA A 98 26.02 -18.52 -15.02
C ALA A 98 27.20 -19.47 -15.29
N ILE A 99 28.14 -19.57 -14.35
CA ILE A 99 29.29 -20.48 -14.45
C ILE A 99 28.82 -21.93 -14.47
N THR A 100 27.90 -22.30 -13.58
CA THR A 100 27.33 -23.66 -13.52
C THR A 100 26.68 -24.02 -14.84
N ASN A 101 25.83 -23.16 -15.41
CA ASN A 101 25.18 -23.41 -16.70
C ASN A 101 26.19 -23.58 -17.85
N VAL A 102 27.29 -22.81 -17.86
CA VAL A 102 28.34 -22.92 -18.89
C VAL A 102 29.15 -24.20 -18.72
N VAL A 103 29.49 -24.57 -17.48
CA VAL A 103 30.23 -25.79 -17.17
C VAL A 103 29.38 -27.03 -17.45
N THR A 104 28.14 -27.08 -16.97
CA THR A 104 27.23 -28.21 -17.20
C THR A 104 26.99 -28.44 -18.70
N LYS A 105 26.83 -27.37 -19.51
CA LYS A 105 26.74 -27.50 -20.97
C LYS A 105 28.01 -28.06 -21.63
N LYS A 106 29.20 -27.81 -21.06
CA LYS A 106 30.47 -28.40 -21.54
C LYS A 106 30.63 -29.85 -21.05
N THR A 107 30.17 -30.16 -19.85
CA THR A 107 30.23 -31.51 -19.27
C THR A 107 29.24 -32.45 -19.95
N GLU A 108 28.03 -32.01 -20.30
CA GLU A 108 27.11 -32.80 -21.15
C GLU A 108 27.77 -33.17 -22.49
N LYS A 109 28.48 -32.22 -23.11
CA LYS A 109 29.24 -32.46 -24.36
C LYS A 109 30.43 -33.42 -24.18
N SER A 110 30.95 -33.58 -22.97
CA SER A 110 32.08 -34.48 -22.67
C SER A 110 31.61 -35.87 -22.20
N ILE A 111 30.44 -35.97 -21.57
CA ILE A 111 29.82 -37.24 -21.20
C ILE A 111 29.25 -37.91 -22.46
N ASP A 112 28.62 -37.17 -23.37
CA ASP A 112 28.10 -37.72 -24.65
C ASP A 112 29.22 -38.33 -25.52
N ASN A 113 30.38 -37.67 -25.60
CA ASN A 113 31.55 -38.20 -26.31
C ASN A 113 32.20 -39.41 -25.62
N SER A 114 32.00 -39.59 -24.31
CA SER A 114 32.52 -40.75 -23.58
C SER A 114 31.59 -41.96 -23.70
N ILE A 115 30.28 -41.75 -23.84
CA ILE A 115 29.31 -42.83 -24.09
C ILE A 115 29.43 -43.36 -25.52
N HIS A 116 29.76 -42.50 -26.50
CA HIS A 116 29.92 -42.95 -27.89
C HIS A 116 31.16 -43.85 -28.11
N ASN A 117 32.20 -43.72 -27.28
CA ASN A 117 33.44 -44.53 -27.38
C ASN A 117 33.36 -45.89 -26.65
N VAL A 118 32.46 -46.04 -25.67
CA VAL A 118 32.26 -47.32 -24.96
C VAL A 118 31.35 -48.26 -25.76
N GLN A 119 30.45 -47.72 -26.60
CA GLN A 119 29.61 -48.52 -27.48
C GLN A 119 30.43 -49.31 -28.52
N ASP A 120 31.56 -48.75 -28.99
CA ASP A 120 32.43 -49.38 -30.00
C ASP A 120 33.20 -50.60 -29.45
N LEU A 121 33.61 -50.56 -28.17
CA LEU A 121 34.29 -51.67 -27.50
C LEU A 121 33.37 -52.85 -27.17
N SER A 122 32.06 -52.62 -27.10
CA SER A 122 31.07 -53.68 -26.86
C SER A 122 30.69 -54.48 -28.12
N ASN A 123 30.92 -53.91 -29.32
CA ASN A 123 30.62 -54.57 -30.59
C ASN A 123 31.75 -55.47 -31.12
N PHE A 124 32.98 -55.38 -30.57
CA PHE A 124 34.08 -56.27 -30.97
C PHE A 124 34.03 -57.65 -30.31
N LYS A 125 33.20 -57.85 -29.27
CA LYS A 125 33.13 -59.13 -28.53
C LYS A 125 32.08 -60.10 -29.05
N THR A 126 31.35 -59.76 -30.11
CA THR A 126 30.31 -60.63 -30.67
C THR A 126 30.35 -60.63 -32.20
N LEU A 127 31.18 -61.49 -32.79
CA LEU A 127 30.89 -62.18 -34.05
C LEU A 127 31.83 -63.42 -34.15
N PRO A 128 31.45 -64.46 -34.91
CA PRO A 128 31.48 -65.89 -34.56
C PRO A 128 32.85 -66.56 -34.45
#